data_AF-A0A6J6BUT8-F1
#
_entry.id   AF-A0A6J6BUT8-F1
#
_cell.length_a   1.000
_cell.length_b   1.000
_cell.length_c   1.000
_cell.angle_alpha   90.00
_cell.angle_beta   90.00
_cell.angle_gamma   90.00
#
_symmetry.space_group_name_H-M   'P 1'
#
loop_
_entity.id
_entity.type
_entity.pdbx_description
1 polymer ?
#
loop_
_entity_poly.entity_id
_entity_poly.type
_entity_poly.pdbx_seq_one_letter_code
_entity_poly.pdbx_strand_id
1 'polypeptide(L)'
;MGSTNKKMIAVVAAIGLSISLASTASAATKTISCYKGKIVKKVTAVKPKCPAGYSKTKPAVAKTGAVAFDATYKGNMAIVWSDTSVQAPSINATGTGSNLGLATMTGKGSSAPQAQCNPFQGSGVLAGGGNSLNVDFASNSEACADSDAAPANVTIKGSATITGGTGKYAGASGTLKATGSFAIKTTTAGSKESSSLTINLVGNVITK
;
A
#
# COMPACT_ATOMS: atom_id res chain seq x y z
N MET A 1 -39.38 -35.35 -32.19
CA MET A 1 -39.84 -33.96 -32.43
C MET A 1 -41.18 -33.78 -31.74
N GLY A 2 -41.28 -32.73 -30.92
CA GLY A 2 -42.49 -32.24 -30.26
C GLY A 2 -43.02 -33.12 -29.12
N SER A 3 -43.76 -32.64 -28.14
CA SER A 3 -44.12 -31.30 -27.67
C SER A 3 -44.94 -31.52 -26.38
N THR A 4 -44.65 -30.70 -25.39
CA THR A 4 -45.43 -30.16 -24.25
C THR A 4 -46.91 -30.57 -24.03
N ASN A 5 -47.31 -30.75 -22.75
CA ASN A 5 -48.31 -29.92 -22.00
C ASN A 5 -49.24 -30.67 -21.02
N LYS A 6 -49.46 -30.06 -19.83
CA LYS A 6 -50.77 -30.02 -19.13
C LYS A 6 -50.95 -28.61 -18.52
N LYS A 7 -51.79 -27.75 -19.10
CA LYS A 7 -53.27 -27.55 -18.92
C LYS A 7 -53.55 -26.72 -17.66
N MET A 8 -54.37 -25.66 -17.65
CA MET A 8 -55.50 -25.25 -18.49
C MET A 8 -55.92 -23.83 -18.07
N ILE A 9 -56.40 -22.99 -19.00
CA ILE A 9 -57.35 -21.91 -18.70
C ILE A 9 -58.49 -22.03 -19.72
N ALA A 10 -59.73 -21.92 -19.22
CA ALA A 10 -60.97 -22.14 -19.95
C ALA A 10 -61.23 -21.10 -21.06
N VAL A 11 -61.93 -21.57 -22.08
CA VAL A 11 -62.35 -20.90 -23.33
C VAL A 11 -63.61 -20.06 -23.11
N VAL A 12 -63.80 -18.97 -23.89
CA VAL A 12 -64.96 -18.70 -24.79
C VAL A 12 -64.70 -17.41 -25.59
N ALA A 13 -65.16 -17.43 -26.84
CA ALA A 13 -64.81 -16.60 -27.99
C ALA A 13 -65.58 -15.27 -28.12
N ALA A 14 -64.99 -14.28 -28.81
CA ALA A 14 -65.68 -13.38 -29.77
C ALA A 14 -64.68 -12.47 -30.54
N ILE A 15 -64.78 -12.57 -31.86
CA ILE A 15 -64.53 -11.62 -32.97
C ILE A 15 -64.24 -10.15 -32.59
N GLY A 16 -63.18 -9.57 -33.19
CA GLY A 16 -63.19 -8.13 -33.57
C GLY A 16 -61.93 -7.30 -33.29
N LEU A 17 -61.33 -6.81 -34.38
CA LEU A 17 -60.74 -5.46 -34.56
C LEU A 17 -59.44 -5.08 -33.81
N SER A 18 -58.38 -4.92 -34.61
CA SER A 18 -57.15 -4.14 -34.43
C SER A 18 -57.03 -3.26 -33.16
N ILE A 19 -56.06 -3.61 -32.31
CA ILE A 19 -55.46 -2.68 -31.34
C ILE A 19 -53.95 -2.74 -31.52
N SER A 20 -53.40 -1.64 -32.02
CA SER A 20 -51.97 -1.39 -32.20
C SER A 20 -51.21 -1.66 -30.91
N LEU A 21 -50.25 -2.60 -30.94
CA LEU A 21 -49.21 -2.68 -29.92
C LEU A 21 -48.36 -1.41 -30.03
N ALA A 22 -48.71 -0.40 -29.24
CA ALA A 22 -47.77 0.66 -28.92
C ALA A 22 -46.64 0.03 -28.09
N SER A 23 -45.59 -0.39 -28.79
CA SER A 23 -44.29 -0.69 -28.19
C SER A 23 -43.82 0.55 -27.44
N THR A 24 -44.09 0.59 -26.14
CA THR A 24 -43.49 1.57 -25.24
C THR A 24 -42.01 1.24 -25.18
N ALA A 25 -41.25 1.91 -26.05
CA ALA A 25 -39.80 1.91 -26.04
C ALA A 25 -39.35 2.24 -24.61
N SER A 26 -38.92 1.21 -23.88
CA SER A 26 -38.40 1.36 -22.52
C SER A 26 -37.08 2.12 -22.65
N ALA A 27 -37.15 3.44 -22.51
CA ALA A 27 -35.98 4.30 -22.62
C ALA A 27 -34.95 3.85 -21.58
N ALA A 28 -33.79 3.37 -22.05
CA ALA A 28 -32.72 2.85 -21.20
C ALA A 28 -32.29 3.93 -20.20
N THR A 29 -32.61 3.73 -18.93
CA THR A 29 -32.19 4.64 -17.86
C THR A 29 -30.76 4.35 -17.44
N LYS A 30 -29.99 5.40 -17.19
CA LYS A 30 -28.62 5.32 -16.69
C LYS A 30 -28.56 5.86 -15.27
N THR A 31 -27.80 5.19 -14.41
CA THR A 31 -27.56 5.63 -13.04
C THR A 31 -26.19 6.28 -12.92
N ILE A 32 -26.12 7.48 -12.37
CA ILE A 32 -24.86 8.18 -12.05
C ILE A 32 -24.73 8.41 -10.55
N SER A 33 -23.49 8.45 -10.08
CA SER A 33 -23.16 8.93 -8.74
C SER A 33 -22.82 10.42 -8.81
N CYS A 34 -23.48 11.20 -7.95
CA CYS A 34 -23.30 12.63 -7.82
C CYS A 34 -22.78 12.93 -6.41
N TYR A 35 -21.75 13.76 -6.31
CA TYR A 35 -20.99 14.00 -5.09
C TYR A 35 -21.13 15.46 -4.63
N LYS A 36 -21.31 15.66 -3.32
CA LYS A 36 -21.20 16.97 -2.65
C LYS A 36 -20.43 16.76 -1.34
N GLY A 37 -19.12 17.03 -1.37
CA GLY A 37 -18.23 16.64 -0.27
C GLY A 37 -18.22 15.11 -0.08
N LYS A 38 -18.46 14.63 1.15
CA LYS A 38 -18.55 13.19 1.46
C LYS A 38 -19.90 12.56 1.09
N ILE A 39 -20.91 13.35 0.72
CA ILE A 39 -22.27 12.88 0.43
C ILE A 39 -22.32 12.34 -1.02
N VAL A 40 -22.83 11.11 -1.18
CA VAL A 40 -23.05 10.46 -2.49
C VAL A 40 -24.54 10.31 -2.74
N LYS A 41 -25.02 10.83 -3.87
CA LYS A 41 -26.40 10.67 -4.33
C LYS A 41 -26.43 9.93 -5.66
N LYS A 42 -27.15 8.81 -5.74
CA LYS A 42 -27.39 8.10 -6.99
C LYS A 42 -28.57 8.74 -7.72
N VAL A 43 -28.42 9.00 -9.02
CA VAL A 43 -29.46 9.61 -9.86
C VAL A 43 -29.67 8.71 -11.08
N THR A 44 -30.88 8.18 -11.24
CA THR A 44 -31.28 7.32 -12.35
C THR A 44 -32.24 8.07 -13.26
N ALA A 45 -31.90 8.22 -14.54
CA ALA A 45 -32.74 8.85 -15.56
C ALA A 45 -32.29 8.45 -16.96
N VAL A 46 -33.10 8.74 -17.99
CA VAL A 46 -32.72 8.52 -19.41
C VAL A 46 -31.50 9.37 -19.79
N LYS A 47 -31.36 10.58 -19.23
CA LYS A 47 -30.21 11.48 -19.44
C LYS A 47 -29.78 12.14 -18.12
N PRO A 48 -29.12 11.38 -17.22
CA PRO A 48 -28.96 11.79 -15.83
C PRO A 48 -27.98 12.99 -15.70
N LYS A 49 -28.42 13.98 -14.92
CA LYS A 49 -27.63 15.16 -14.52
C LYS A 49 -27.56 15.22 -12.99
N CYS A 50 -26.46 15.72 -12.45
CA CYS A 50 -26.35 15.96 -11.03
C CYS A 50 -27.20 17.17 -10.62
N PRO A 51 -27.88 17.12 -9.47
CA PRO A 51 -28.62 18.25 -8.94
C PRO A 51 -27.68 19.43 -8.64
N ALA A 52 -28.23 20.64 -8.55
CA ALA A 52 -27.46 21.85 -8.26
C ALA A 52 -26.60 21.66 -6.99
N GLY A 53 -25.31 21.99 -7.10
CA GLY A 53 -24.33 21.82 -6.02
C GLY A 53 -23.74 20.40 -5.88
N TYR A 54 -24.03 19.47 -6.79
CA TYR A 54 -23.39 18.15 -6.87
C TYR A 54 -22.61 17.99 -8.17
N SER A 55 -21.45 17.33 -8.10
CA SER A 55 -20.61 17.04 -9.27
C SER A 55 -20.60 15.54 -9.62
N LYS A 56 -20.38 15.21 -10.90
CA LYS A 56 -20.11 13.82 -11.35
C LYS A 56 -18.70 13.37 -10.97
N THR A 57 -17.79 14.31 -10.77
CA THR A 57 -16.43 14.04 -10.28
C THR A 57 -16.48 13.86 -8.77
N LYS A 58 -15.96 12.73 -8.30
CA LYS A 58 -15.71 12.50 -6.88
C LYS A 58 -14.75 13.60 -6.40
N PRO A 59 -15.11 14.40 -5.38
CA PRO A 59 -14.17 15.36 -4.83
C PRO A 59 -12.94 14.59 -4.36
N ALA A 60 -11.76 15.05 -4.78
CA ALA A 60 -10.52 14.64 -4.15
C ALA A 60 -10.67 14.97 -2.65
N VAL A 61 -10.49 13.97 -1.80
CA VAL A 61 -10.30 14.25 -0.37
C VAL A 61 -9.08 15.15 -0.32
N ALA A 62 -9.25 16.40 0.13
CA ALA A 62 -8.11 17.27 0.38
C ALA A 62 -7.15 16.47 1.26
N LYS A 63 -5.93 16.20 0.78
CA LYS A 63 -4.90 15.52 1.55
C LYS A 63 -4.59 16.42 2.74
N THR A 64 -5.08 16.07 3.91
CA THR A 64 -4.81 16.83 5.13
C THR A 64 -3.36 16.59 5.52
N GLY A 65 -2.51 17.56 5.16
CA GLY A 65 -1.14 17.76 5.66
C GLY A 65 -0.15 16.64 5.33
N ALA A 66 0.67 16.82 4.30
CA ALA A 66 1.95 16.12 4.24
C ALA A 66 2.79 16.61 5.43
N VAL A 67 3.05 15.74 6.40
CA VAL A 67 3.88 16.06 7.57
C VAL A 67 5.30 15.61 7.25
N ALA A 68 6.27 16.52 7.37
CA ALA A 68 7.68 16.16 7.26
C ALA A 68 8.00 15.09 8.31
N PHE A 69 8.84 14.13 7.95
CA PHE A 69 9.33 13.10 8.84
C PHE A 69 10.84 13.06 8.74
N ASP A 70 11.50 13.12 9.88
CA ASP A 70 12.94 12.96 10.02
C ASP A 70 13.15 12.12 11.28
N ALA A 71 13.79 10.98 11.14
CA ALA A 71 14.09 10.12 12.27
C ALA A 71 15.36 9.31 12.01
N THR A 72 16.16 9.14 13.06
CA THR A 72 17.32 8.25 13.08
C THR A 72 17.05 7.10 14.04
N TYR A 73 17.08 5.87 13.52
CA TYR A 73 16.92 4.63 14.28
C TYR A 73 18.27 3.94 14.45
N LYS A 74 18.60 3.62 15.69
CA LYS A 74 19.80 2.85 16.05
C LYS A 74 19.41 1.60 16.81
N GLY A 75 20.05 0.48 16.50
CA GLY A 75 19.80 -0.76 17.20
C GLY A 75 20.57 -1.93 16.62
N ASN A 76 19.98 -3.11 16.71
CA ASN A 76 20.64 -4.36 16.35
C ASN A 76 19.84 -5.08 15.27
N MET A 77 20.56 -5.68 14.34
CA MET A 77 20.01 -6.66 13.42
C MET A 77 20.65 -8.04 13.65
N ALA A 78 19.87 -9.08 13.42
CA ALA A 78 20.40 -10.42 13.18
C ALA A 78 20.69 -10.58 11.69
N ILE A 79 21.76 -11.27 11.34
CA ILE A 79 22.15 -11.58 9.97
C ILE A 79 22.37 -13.09 9.88
N VAL A 80 21.83 -13.70 8.83
CA VAL A 80 21.96 -15.13 8.55
C VAL A 80 22.42 -15.29 7.11
N TRP A 81 23.55 -15.96 6.94
CA TRP A 81 24.16 -16.22 5.63
C TRP A 81 23.76 -17.61 5.14
N SER A 82 23.50 -17.70 3.85
CA SER A 82 23.32 -18.94 3.09
C SER A 82 24.17 -18.89 1.83
N ASP A 83 24.22 -19.99 1.06
CA ASP A 83 25.04 -20.07 -0.14
C ASP A 83 24.64 -19.04 -1.21
N THR A 84 23.36 -18.66 -1.27
CA THR A 84 22.81 -17.81 -2.33
C THR A 84 22.16 -16.52 -1.83
N SER A 85 22.01 -16.38 -0.50
CA SER A 85 21.31 -15.22 0.07
C SER A 85 21.81 -14.84 1.45
N VAL A 86 21.57 -13.60 1.81
CA VAL A 86 21.72 -13.07 3.16
C VAL A 86 20.37 -12.58 3.65
N GLN A 87 20.03 -12.91 4.88
CA GLN A 87 18.77 -12.57 5.53
C GLN A 87 19.04 -11.73 6.77
N ALA A 88 18.27 -10.67 6.96
CA ALA A 88 18.15 -9.96 8.21
C ALA A 88 16.77 -10.29 8.83
N PRO A 89 16.62 -11.45 9.50
CA PRO A 89 15.30 -11.95 9.93
C PRO A 89 14.67 -11.13 11.05
N SER A 90 15.45 -10.34 11.77
CA SER A 90 14.99 -9.44 12.81
C SER A 90 15.88 -8.21 12.90
N ILE A 91 15.24 -7.05 12.87
CA ILE A 91 15.83 -5.76 13.15
C ILE A 91 15.03 -5.15 14.29
N ASN A 92 15.72 -4.62 15.29
CA ASN A 92 15.12 -3.93 16.42
C ASN A 92 15.94 -2.67 16.71
N ALA A 93 15.30 -1.51 16.61
CA ALA A 93 15.97 -0.22 16.79
C ALA A 93 15.09 0.79 17.50
N THR A 94 15.75 1.74 18.15
CA THR A 94 15.13 2.89 18.82
C THR A 94 15.38 4.15 18.00
N GLY A 95 14.31 4.92 17.80
CA GLY A 95 14.27 6.16 17.04
C GLY A 95 14.55 7.37 17.91
N THR A 96 15.33 8.29 17.35
CA THR A 96 15.57 9.65 17.86
C THR A 96 15.19 10.64 16.77
N GLY A 97 14.81 11.87 17.16
CA GLY A 97 14.45 12.94 16.21
C GLY A 97 13.07 12.79 15.56
N SER A 98 12.35 11.68 15.78
CA SER A 98 11.02 11.42 15.24
C SER A 98 9.99 12.46 15.72
N ASN A 99 9.73 13.46 14.88
CA ASN A 99 8.72 14.49 15.12
C ASN A 99 7.27 13.94 15.11
N LEU A 100 7.10 12.68 14.74
CA LEU A 100 5.83 11.95 14.76
C LEU A 100 5.64 11.08 16.02
N GLY A 101 6.68 10.95 16.87
CA GLY A 101 6.63 10.14 18.08
C GLY A 101 6.66 8.63 17.82
N LEU A 102 7.14 8.21 16.64
CA LEU A 102 7.45 6.83 16.31
C LEU A 102 8.85 6.53 16.85
N ALA A 103 8.91 5.96 18.05
CA ALA A 103 10.12 5.80 18.86
C ALA A 103 10.83 4.46 18.64
N THR A 104 10.21 3.49 17.99
CA THR A 104 10.83 2.19 17.72
C THR A 104 10.67 1.82 16.24
N MET A 105 11.63 1.03 15.76
CA MET A 105 11.59 0.42 14.44
C MET A 105 11.84 -1.06 14.59
N THR A 106 10.97 -1.87 14.00
CA THR A 106 11.26 -3.28 13.74
C THR A 106 11.28 -3.51 12.24
N GLY A 107 11.96 -4.58 11.80
CA GLY A 107 11.98 -4.90 10.38
C GLY A 107 12.63 -6.22 10.05
N LYS A 108 12.58 -6.54 8.76
CA LYS A 108 13.24 -7.69 8.16
C LYS A 108 13.79 -7.29 6.80
N GLY A 109 14.81 -8.00 6.34
CA GLY A 109 15.35 -7.80 5.00
C GLY A 109 16.01 -9.04 4.44
N SER A 110 16.24 -9.01 3.14
CA SER A 110 16.90 -10.09 2.40
C SER A 110 17.59 -9.55 1.16
N SER A 111 18.73 -10.11 0.81
CA SER A 111 19.42 -9.83 -0.45
C SER A 111 20.02 -11.12 -1.01
N ALA A 112 20.26 -11.14 -2.32
CA ALA A 112 21.07 -12.14 -3.01
C ALA A 112 22.31 -11.42 -3.56
N PRO A 113 23.41 -11.34 -2.79
CA PRO A 113 24.57 -10.53 -3.16
C PRO A 113 25.28 -11.11 -4.39
N GLN A 114 25.47 -10.33 -5.45
CA GLN A 114 26.16 -10.69 -6.70
C GLN A 114 27.26 -9.68 -7.09
N ALA A 115 27.28 -8.50 -6.47
CA ALA A 115 28.22 -7.41 -6.73
C ALA A 115 28.56 -6.67 -5.43
N GLN A 116 29.33 -5.58 -5.50
CA GLN A 116 29.62 -4.74 -4.33
C GLN A 116 28.38 -4.00 -3.82
N CYS A 117 27.51 -3.54 -4.73
CA CYS A 117 26.20 -2.95 -4.44
C CYS A 117 25.11 -3.92 -4.90
N ASN A 118 24.25 -4.34 -3.99
CA ASN A 118 23.21 -5.30 -4.28
C ASN A 118 21.83 -4.75 -3.94
N PRO A 119 20.81 -5.04 -4.76
CA PRO A 119 19.44 -4.77 -4.37
C PRO A 119 19.06 -5.63 -3.16
N PHE A 120 18.16 -5.10 -2.35
CA PHE A 120 17.57 -5.84 -1.25
C PHE A 120 16.06 -5.62 -1.17
N GLN A 121 15.38 -6.57 -0.56
CA GLN A 121 13.99 -6.43 -0.15
C GLN A 121 13.97 -6.23 1.35
N GLY A 122 13.15 -5.31 1.85
CA GLY A 122 13.03 -5.07 3.27
C GLY A 122 11.69 -4.46 3.62
N SER A 123 11.19 -4.81 4.79
CA SER A 123 9.97 -4.26 5.35
C SER A 123 10.18 -3.90 6.81
N GLY A 124 9.42 -2.94 7.29
CA GLY A 124 9.54 -2.43 8.64
C GLY A 124 8.26 -1.86 9.21
N VAL A 125 8.24 -1.75 10.53
CA VAL A 125 7.19 -1.08 11.30
C VAL A 125 7.84 -0.04 12.17
N LEU A 126 7.45 1.22 11.99
CA LEU A 126 7.80 2.33 12.86
C LEU A 126 6.67 2.47 13.88
N ALA A 127 6.96 2.45 15.18
CA ALA A 127 5.91 2.44 16.20
C ALA A 127 6.21 3.38 17.38
N GLY A 128 5.17 3.88 18.03
CA GLY A 128 5.29 4.68 19.25
C GLY A 128 3.95 5.27 19.72
N GLY A 129 3.78 5.37 21.05
CA GLY A 129 2.57 5.91 21.66
C GLY A 129 1.27 5.23 21.22
N GLY A 130 1.30 3.93 20.96
CA GLY A 130 0.15 3.14 20.47
C GLY A 130 -0.16 3.29 18.97
N ASN A 131 0.69 3.97 18.19
CA ASN A 131 0.51 4.16 16.75
C ASN A 131 1.65 3.49 15.98
N SER A 132 1.42 3.20 14.69
CA SER A 132 2.47 2.68 13.81
C SER A 132 2.35 3.14 12.36
N LEU A 133 3.46 3.06 11.64
CA LEU A 133 3.56 3.11 10.18
C LEU A 133 4.20 1.83 9.67
N ASN A 134 3.63 1.25 8.61
CA ASN A 134 4.21 0.15 7.87
C ASN A 134 4.99 0.71 6.69
N VAL A 135 6.21 0.22 6.50
CA VAL A 135 7.10 0.66 5.43
C VAL A 135 7.70 -0.52 4.68
N ASP A 136 7.86 -0.37 3.38
CA ASP A 136 8.49 -1.35 2.50
C ASP A 136 9.55 -0.65 1.65
N PHE A 137 10.76 -1.21 1.62
CA PHE A 137 11.82 -0.71 0.75
C PHE A 137 11.46 -0.93 -0.72
N ALA A 138 11.63 0.11 -1.52
CA ALA A 138 11.45 0.05 -2.96
C ALA A 138 12.55 -0.80 -3.60
N SER A 139 12.26 -1.36 -4.77
CA SER A 139 13.15 -2.25 -5.51
C SER A 139 14.47 -1.62 -5.95
N ASN A 140 14.56 -0.29 -5.96
CA ASN A 140 15.80 0.45 -6.25
C ASN A 140 16.68 0.68 -5.01
N SER A 141 16.36 0.04 -3.88
CA SER A 141 17.14 0.15 -2.66
C SER A 141 18.31 -0.82 -2.68
N GLU A 142 19.49 -0.31 -2.35
CA GLU A 142 20.76 -1.00 -2.47
C GLU A 142 21.51 -1.03 -1.13
N ALA A 143 22.22 -2.12 -0.91
CA ALA A 143 23.20 -2.29 0.14
C ALA A 143 24.58 -2.46 -0.51
N CYS A 144 25.48 -1.51 -0.25
CA CYS A 144 26.81 -1.46 -0.82
C CYS A 144 27.88 -1.73 0.22
N ALA A 145 28.63 -2.81 0.06
CA ALA A 145 29.84 -3.03 0.85
C ALA A 145 30.96 -2.07 0.42
N ASP A 146 31.82 -1.69 1.36
CA ASP A 146 33.02 -0.87 1.08
C ASP A 146 34.22 -1.71 0.59
N SER A 147 34.14 -3.04 0.70
CA SER A 147 35.11 -4.00 0.20
C SER A 147 34.42 -5.29 -0.29
N ASP A 148 35.10 -6.03 -1.18
CA ASP A 148 34.70 -7.36 -1.66
C ASP A 148 34.95 -8.49 -0.64
N ALA A 149 35.67 -8.21 0.45
CA ALA A 149 35.98 -9.17 1.51
C ALA A 149 35.35 -8.76 2.85
N ALA A 150 34.92 -9.75 3.65
CA ALA A 150 34.54 -9.52 5.03
C ALA A 150 35.79 -9.52 5.95
N PRO A 151 35.82 -8.71 7.03
CA PRO A 151 34.76 -7.80 7.48
C PRO A 151 34.64 -6.55 6.61
N ALA A 152 33.41 -6.07 6.41
CA ALA A 152 33.11 -4.91 5.58
C ALA A 152 32.03 -4.03 6.23
N ASN A 153 32.06 -2.74 5.92
CA ASN A 153 30.98 -1.81 6.23
C ASN A 153 30.02 -1.73 5.05
N VAL A 154 28.74 -1.95 5.33
CA VAL A 154 27.67 -1.90 4.34
C VAL A 154 26.89 -0.61 4.51
N THR A 155 26.76 0.13 3.42
CA THR A 155 25.94 1.35 3.34
C THR A 155 24.62 1.03 2.66
N ILE A 156 23.51 1.42 3.29
CA ILE A 156 22.16 1.32 2.73
C ILE A 156 21.80 2.64 2.07
N LYS A 157 21.32 2.58 0.83
CA LYS A 157 20.73 3.72 0.11
C LYS A 157 19.45 3.25 -0.56
N GLY A 158 18.36 3.99 -0.38
CA GLY A 158 17.11 3.62 -1.03
C GLY A 158 15.96 4.52 -0.67
N SER A 159 14.77 4.01 -0.96
CA SER A 159 13.52 4.65 -0.57
C SER A 159 12.61 3.62 0.07
N ALA A 160 11.90 4.03 1.11
CA ALA A 160 10.90 3.23 1.78
C ALA A 160 9.52 3.85 1.53
N THR A 161 8.59 3.05 1.06
CA THR A 161 7.21 3.45 0.82
C THR A 161 6.38 3.15 2.06
N ILE A 162 5.60 4.12 2.52
CA ILE A 162 4.64 3.92 3.60
C ILE A 162 3.42 3.21 2.99
N THR A 163 3.20 1.97 3.40
CA THR A 163 2.13 1.11 2.90
C THR A 163 0.88 1.13 3.77
N GLY A 164 0.99 1.68 4.99
CA GLY A 164 -0.15 1.92 5.86
C GLY A 164 0.28 2.40 7.24
N GLY A 165 -0.67 2.41 8.16
CA GLY A 165 -0.44 2.74 9.55
C GLY A 165 -1.65 2.41 10.43
N THR A 166 -1.47 2.57 11.73
CA THR A 166 -2.48 2.33 12.76
C THR A 166 -2.69 3.58 13.62
N GLY A 167 -3.77 3.59 14.40
CA GLY A 167 -4.11 4.72 15.28
C GLY A 167 -4.28 6.02 14.49
N LYS A 168 -3.60 7.10 14.90
CA LYS A 168 -3.64 8.40 14.21
C LYS A 168 -3.05 8.37 12.79
N TYR A 169 -2.34 7.30 12.43
CA TYR A 169 -1.76 7.10 11.09
C TYR A 169 -2.55 6.10 10.23
N ALA A 170 -3.79 5.77 10.61
CA ALA A 170 -4.64 4.89 9.83
C ALA A 170 -4.82 5.41 8.38
N GLY A 171 -4.38 4.61 7.41
CA GLY A 171 -4.43 4.95 6.00
C GLY A 171 -3.38 5.98 5.54
N ALA A 172 -2.33 6.20 6.34
CA ALA A 172 -1.19 7.01 5.94
C ALA A 172 -0.45 6.42 4.73
N SER A 173 0.18 7.29 3.95
CA SER A 173 1.01 6.93 2.80
C SER A 173 2.17 7.93 2.64
N GLY A 174 3.07 7.66 1.70
CA GLY A 174 4.20 8.55 1.41
C GLY A 174 5.46 7.77 1.10
N THR A 175 6.56 8.51 0.94
CA THR A 175 7.86 7.96 0.62
C THR A 175 8.91 8.61 1.50
N LEU A 176 9.77 7.79 2.06
CA LEU A 176 10.89 8.18 2.91
C LEU A 176 12.18 7.80 2.19
N LYS A 177 13.09 8.75 2.03
CA LYS A 177 14.48 8.44 1.69
C LYS A 177 15.09 7.70 2.87
N ALA A 178 15.70 6.57 2.58
CA ALA A 178 16.36 5.73 3.56
C ALA A 178 17.87 5.70 3.30
N THR A 179 18.63 6.05 4.33
CA THR A 179 20.10 5.92 4.32
C THR A 179 20.52 5.25 5.60
N GLY A 180 21.55 4.41 5.58
CA GLY A 180 22.02 3.79 6.80
C GLY A 180 23.29 3.01 6.64
N SER A 181 23.72 2.37 7.70
CA SER A 181 24.90 1.52 7.69
C SER A 181 24.85 0.43 8.76
N PHE A 182 25.57 -0.64 8.47
CA PHE A 182 25.86 -1.74 9.38
C PHE A 182 27.17 -2.41 8.96
N ALA A 183 27.79 -3.18 9.86
CA ALA A 183 28.98 -3.96 9.54
C ALA A 183 28.63 -5.44 9.34
N ILE A 184 29.37 -6.14 8.50
CA ILE A 184 29.35 -7.61 8.41
C ILE A 184 30.70 -8.15 8.84
N LYS A 185 30.72 -9.26 9.58
CA LYS A 185 31.96 -9.89 10.03
C LYS A 185 32.38 -11.06 9.13
N THR A 186 31.41 -11.66 8.44
CA THR A 186 31.63 -12.83 7.60
C THR A 186 30.64 -12.83 6.43
N THR A 187 30.97 -13.57 5.38
CA THR A 187 30.08 -13.95 4.27
C THR A 187 29.90 -15.47 4.17
N THR A 188 30.45 -16.22 5.13
CA THR A 188 30.43 -17.69 5.11
C THR A 188 29.02 -18.23 5.27
N ALA A 189 28.57 -19.04 4.31
CA ALA A 189 27.27 -19.71 4.36
C ALA A 189 27.07 -20.50 5.66
N GLY A 190 25.85 -20.46 6.20
CA GLY A 190 25.49 -21.05 7.50
C GLY A 190 25.81 -20.19 8.71
N SER A 191 26.56 -19.09 8.54
CA SER A 191 26.91 -18.19 9.64
C SER A 191 25.71 -17.38 10.14
N LYS A 192 25.69 -17.14 11.44
CA LYS A 192 24.76 -16.23 12.10
C LYS A 192 25.53 -15.18 12.86
N GLU A 193 25.16 -13.93 12.69
CA GLU A 193 25.81 -12.82 13.40
C GLU A 193 24.80 -11.75 13.80
N SER A 194 25.23 -10.86 14.69
CA SER A 194 24.50 -9.64 15.01
C SER A 194 25.37 -8.43 14.72
N SER A 195 24.74 -7.40 14.17
CA SER A 195 25.38 -6.15 13.80
C SER A 195 24.59 -4.95 14.32
N SER A 196 25.32 -3.90 14.69
CA SER A 196 24.73 -2.60 14.98
C SER A 196 24.26 -1.96 13.68
N LEU A 197 23.00 -1.52 13.65
CA LEU A 197 22.36 -0.84 12.54
C LEU A 197 22.11 0.62 12.91
N THR A 198 22.41 1.52 11.98
CA THR A 198 21.87 2.89 11.96
C THR A 198 21.08 3.10 10.67
N ILE A 199 19.84 3.58 10.77
CA ILE A 199 19.00 3.97 9.62
C ILE A 199 18.45 5.37 9.88
N ASN A 200 18.58 6.24 8.89
CA ASN A 200 17.97 7.56 8.83
C ASN A 200 16.87 7.53 7.78
N LEU A 201 15.69 8.00 8.18
CA LEU A 201 14.51 8.09 7.34
C LEU A 201 14.07 9.55 7.26
N VAL A 202 14.02 10.10 6.04
CA VAL A 202 13.62 11.49 5.80
C VAL A 202 12.61 11.54 4.66
N GLY A 203 11.49 12.23 4.85
CA GLY A 203 10.51 12.40 3.79
C GLY A 203 9.20 13.00 4.29
N ASN A 204 8.09 12.62 3.67
CA ASN A 204 6.77 13.11 4.04
C ASN A 204 5.81 11.97 4.29
N VAL A 205 5.10 12.06 5.41
CA VAL A 205 3.97 11.20 5.76
C VAL A 205 2.69 11.96 5.42
N ILE A 206 1.91 11.40 4.52
CA ILE A 206 0.59 11.91 4.14
C ILE A 206 -0.43 11.22 5.04
N THR A 207 -1.06 11.99 5.91
CA THR A 207 -2.16 11.53 6.77
C THR A 207 -3.53 11.78 6.10
N LYS A 208 -4.56 11.09 6.58
CA LYS A 208 -5.93 11.16 6.04
C LYS A 208 -6.80 12.15 6.81
#